data_AF-A0AA51MHH6-F1
#
_entry.id   AF-A0AA51MHH6-F1
#
_cell.length_a   1.000
_cell.length_b   1.000
_cell.length_c   1.000
_cell.angle_alpha   90.00
_cell.angle_beta   90.00
_cell.angle_gamma   90.00
#
_symmetry.space_group_name_H-M   'P 1'
#
loop_
_entity.id
_entity.type
_entity.pdbx_description
1 polymer ?
#
loop_
_entity_poly.entity_id
_entity_poly.type
_entity_poly.pdbx_seq_one_letter_code
_entity_poly.pdbx_strand_id
1 'polypeptide(L)'
;MLADTFIWERRSLGTYSYVTARENLGDSVLPTLACFIGDVAITMLIPCMASTLLVAMIRILIIELSKKSLPPVHVVPLLTASAALGLAVTNDMYTASQEIMWPLVTLGVVGGRAMEITLPSRGTPSAKHFPESPKRRPVLGWTLTVLGQAMLAGSLLALPFIFPLYDFLILSAQGDVTLLPYWLRVLIVVSAGWISGELFVGSFATSKRGKQYRQLIPSLAEMTGERYLLYLRPFAFDSALARPPLEAPGRYTSSPFELPGKSYEEFMVWQFRSLGRVIAVGQPGEHLPQIGAERGYLPLDDWKDTVSNLIQGAHAVIMIAAPTPSTAWEFTEAVRTISPARILLLIYDDMDYRNFREIATTEYATRSSAGTNTSDWPSLPQLPNVPPPTPHTKGALWEFPLAGVLSFDQQYRPRFTRFPATAPRVRHVWTIRRLVKRAFKPVLDPLSQLPPAPPAG
;
A
#
# COMPACT_ATOMS: atom_id res chain seq x y z
N MET A 1 2.47 -41.07 -0.80
CA MET A 1 1.60 -40.62 0.31
C MET A 1 2.15 -39.32 0.92
N LEU A 2 2.37 -38.30 0.08
CA LEU A 2 2.95 -36.98 0.42
C LEU A 2 2.20 -35.86 -0.34
N ALA A 3 0.87 -36.02 -0.48
CA ALA A 3 0.03 -35.15 -1.31
C ALA A 3 -0.90 -34.23 -0.50
N ASP A 4 -1.03 -34.41 0.82
CA ASP A 4 -2.09 -33.77 1.62
C ASP A 4 -1.65 -32.54 2.42
N THR A 5 -0.40 -32.08 2.29
CA THR A 5 0.13 -30.92 3.03
C THR A 5 -0.02 -29.58 2.29
N PHE A 6 -0.41 -29.60 1.01
CA PHE A 6 -0.54 -28.39 0.19
C PHE A 6 -1.95 -28.29 -0.40
N ILE A 7 -2.59 -27.13 -0.24
CA ILE A 7 -3.78 -26.81 -1.02
C ILE A 7 -3.28 -26.37 -2.39
N TRP A 8 -3.56 -27.18 -3.40
CA TRP A 8 -3.22 -26.91 -4.78
C TRP A 8 -4.31 -26.08 -5.42
N GLU A 9 -4.03 -24.80 -5.66
CA GLU A 9 -4.97 -23.91 -6.34
C GLU A 9 -4.52 -23.73 -7.79
N ARG A 10 -5.36 -24.17 -8.73
CA ARG A 10 -5.13 -23.95 -10.16
C ARG A 10 -5.65 -22.56 -10.51
N ARG A 11 -4.74 -21.67 -10.91
CA ARG A 11 -5.08 -20.31 -11.32
C ARG A 11 -4.85 -20.16 -12.83
N SER A 12 -5.79 -19.48 -13.49
CA SER A 12 -5.70 -19.16 -14.92
C SER A 12 -5.54 -17.66 -15.09
N LEU A 13 -4.52 -17.27 -15.87
CA LEU A 13 -4.32 -15.89 -16.33
C LEU A 13 -4.27 -15.92 -17.86
N GLY A 14 -5.37 -15.54 -18.50
CA GLY A 14 -5.53 -15.68 -19.96
C GLY A 14 -5.43 -17.14 -20.40
N THR A 15 -4.59 -17.42 -21.40
CA THR A 15 -4.35 -18.78 -21.93
C THR A 15 -3.38 -19.62 -21.09
N TYR A 16 -2.78 -19.06 -20.03
CA TYR A 16 -1.83 -19.78 -19.18
C TYR A 16 -2.51 -20.24 -17.89
N SER A 17 -2.33 -21.53 -17.58
CA SER A 17 -2.71 -22.08 -16.27
C SER A 17 -1.46 -22.50 -15.53
N TYR A 18 -1.37 -22.10 -14.27
CA TYR A 18 -0.33 -22.55 -13.36
C TYR A 18 -0.94 -22.95 -12.03
N VAL A 19 -0.23 -23.80 -11.30
CA VAL A 19 -0.71 -24.39 -10.05
C VAL A 19 0.18 -23.85 -8.94
N THR A 20 -0.44 -23.24 -7.94
CA THR A 20 0.27 -22.71 -6.76
C THR A 20 -0.08 -23.55 -5.55
N ALA A 21 0.93 -24.02 -4.82
CA ALA A 21 0.78 -24.67 -3.52
C ALA A 21 0.85 -23.62 -2.40
N ARG A 22 -0.08 -23.66 -1.44
CA ARG A 22 -0.08 -22.79 -0.26
C ARG A 22 -0.11 -23.62 1.04
N GLU A 23 0.70 -23.24 2.03
CA GLU A 23 0.72 -23.83 3.37
C GLU A 23 -0.30 -23.17 4.31
N ASN A 24 -0.93 -23.98 5.17
CA ASN A 24 -2.03 -23.57 6.04
C ASN A 24 -1.53 -23.33 7.48
N LEU A 25 -1.04 -22.12 7.78
CA LEU A 25 -0.72 -21.70 9.15
C LEU A 25 -1.97 -21.10 9.83
N GLY A 26 -2.50 -21.81 10.83
CA GLY A 26 -3.62 -21.37 11.67
C GLY A 26 -3.18 -20.52 12.87
N ASP A 27 -4.11 -19.67 13.32
CA ASP A 27 -4.01 -18.66 14.38
C ASP A 27 -3.50 -19.20 15.72
N SER A 28 -2.21 -19.04 15.99
CA SER A 28 -1.70 -19.02 17.36
C SER A 28 -1.04 -17.68 17.63
N VAL A 29 -1.49 -17.02 18.70
CA VAL A 29 -1.02 -15.69 19.11
C VAL A 29 0.48 -15.68 19.39
N LEU A 30 1.06 -16.82 19.78
CA LEU A 30 2.47 -16.95 20.12
C LEU A 30 3.43 -16.81 18.93
N PRO A 31 3.28 -17.52 17.79
CA PRO A 31 4.14 -17.32 16.62
C PRO A 31 3.93 -15.96 15.97
N THR A 32 2.72 -15.40 15.94
CA THR A 32 2.50 -14.05 15.39
C THR A 32 3.12 -12.97 16.30
N LEU A 33 3.01 -13.12 17.62
CA LEU A 33 3.69 -12.25 18.59
C LEU A 33 5.22 -12.45 18.54
N ALA A 34 5.72 -13.67 18.33
CA ALA A 34 7.14 -13.94 18.17
C ALA A 34 7.70 -13.38 16.85
N CYS A 35 6.95 -13.43 15.76
CA CYS A 35 7.30 -12.78 14.50
C CYS A 35 7.22 -11.26 14.60
N PHE A 36 6.25 -10.69 15.33
CA PHE A 36 6.16 -9.25 15.56
C PHE A 36 7.26 -8.74 16.51
N ILE A 37 7.53 -9.45 17.60
CA ILE A 37 8.67 -9.18 18.48
C ILE A 37 9.96 -9.38 17.70
N GLY A 38 10.03 -10.38 16.81
CA GLY A 38 11.13 -10.60 15.88
C GLY A 38 11.35 -9.42 14.93
N ASP A 39 10.31 -8.96 14.24
CA ASP A 39 10.38 -7.82 13.31
C ASP A 39 10.72 -6.51 14.03
N VAL A 40 10.13 -6.26 15.19
CA VAL A 40 10.42 -5.07 16.01
C VAL A 40 11.81 -5.17 16.64
N ALA A 41 12.20 -6.34 17.13
CA ALA A 41 13.55 -6.58 17.65
C ALA A 41 14.57 -6.48 16.54
N ILE A 42 14.31 -6.93 15.32
CA ILE A 42 15.22 -6.81 14.16
C ILE A 42 15.31 -5.35 13.70
N THR A 43 14.19 -4.65 13.55
CA THR A 43 14.21 -3.21 13.18
C THR A 43 14.77 -2.30 14.28
N MET A 44 14.74 -2.71 15.54
CA MET A 44 15.39 -1.99 16.66
C MET A 44 16.84 -2.47 16.88
N LEU A 45 17.15 -3.75 16.70
CA LEU A 45 18.50 -4.31 16.82
C LEU A 45 19.38 -3.85 15.68
N ILE A 46 18.91 -3.69 14.45
CA ILE A 46 19.77 -3.25 13.34
C ILE A 46 20.42 -1.88 13.63
N PRO A 47 19.69 -0.82 14.03
CA PRO A 47 20.30 0.45 14.43
C PRO A 47 21.02 0.37 15.78
N CYS A 48 20.56 -0.45 16.73
CA CYS A 48 21.26 -0.63 18.00
C CYS A 48 22.60 -1.36 17.82
N MET A 49 22.65 -2.38 16.95
CA MET A 49 23.84 -3.12 16.57
C MET A 49 24.79 -2.26 15.74
N ALA A 50 24.27 -1.46 14.80
CA ALA A 50 25.06 -0.46 14.09
C ALA A 50 25.65 0.58 15.04
N SER A 51 24.91 1.00 16.07
CA SER A 51 25.42 1.91 17.11
C SER A 51 26.47 1.22 18.01
N THR A 52 26.31 -0.06 18.36
CA THR A 52 27.34 -0.81 19.09
C THR A 52 28.57 -1.08 18.23
N LEU A 53 28.41 -1.25 16.91
CA LEU A 53 29.49 -1.42 15.96
C LEU A 53 30.25 -0.08 15.82
N LEU A 54 29.54 1.04 15.75
CA LEU A 54 30.12 2.38 15.75
C LEU A 54 30.85 2.68 17.07
N VAL A 55 30.28 2.36 18.22
CA VAL A 55 30.93 2.51 19.54
C VAL A 55 32.13 1.58 19.68
N ALA A 56 32.06 0.35 19.18
CA ALA A 56 33.18 -0.59 19.14
C ALA A 56 34.29 -0.08 18.22
N MET A 57 33.95 0.46 17.05
CA MET A 57 34.90 1.09 16.12
C MET A 57 35.55 2.33 16.74
N ILE A 58 34.78 3.20 17.39
CA ILE A 58 35.31 4.37 18.12
C ILE A 58 36.23 3.91 19.25
N ARG A 59 35.89 2.84 19.98
CA ARG A 59 36.76 2.26 21.01
C ARG A 59 38.04 1.67 20.44
N ILE A 60 37.97 0.94 19.32
CA ILE A 60 39.14 0.42 18.61
C ILE A 60 40.03 1.58 18.13
N LEU A 61 39.43 2.65 17.59
CA LEU A 61 40.13 3.86 17.17
C LEU A 61 40.84 4.55 18.35
N ILE A 62 40.16 4.68 19.50
CA ILE A 62 40.74 5.26 20.73
C ILE A 62 41.88 4.38 21.27
N ILE A 63 41.72 3.05 21.25
CA ILE A 63 42.76 2.12 21.72
C ILE A 63 43.99 2.19 20.82
N GLU A 64 43.79 2.30 19.51
CA GLU A 64 44.90 2.35 18.55
C GLU A 64 45.61 3.71 18.51
N LEU A 65 44.87 4.80 18.68
CA LEU A 65 45.44 6.11 18.99
C LEU A 65 46.22 6.10 20.33
N SER A 66 45.90 5.20 21.26
CA SER A 66 46.58 5.04 22.55
C SER A 66 47.79 4.09 22.55
N LYS A 67 48.15 3.50 21.38
CA LYS A 67 49.25 2.52 21.21
C LYS A 67 49.19 1.29 22.14
N LYS A 68 48.00 0.78 22.47
CA LYS A 68 47.83 -0.44 23.28
C LYS A 68 47.42 -1.61 22.40
N SER A 69 47.99 -2.80 22.64
CA SER A 69 47.66 -4.00 21.86
C SER A 69 46.24 -4.51 22.13
N LEU A 70 45.53 -4.88 21.06
CA LEU A 70 44.16 -5.40 21.13
C LEU A 70 44.16 -6.92 21.43
N PRO A 71 43.50 -7.41 22.49
CA PRO A 71 43.38 -8.85 22.71
C PRO A 71 42.40 -9.49 21.70
N PRO A 72 42.69 -10.70 21.18
CA PRO A 72 41.93 -11.37 20.10
C PRO A 72 40.46 -11.66 20.44
N VAL A 73 40.09 -11.61 21.72
CA VAL A 73 38.71 -11.80 22.22
C VAL A 73 37.73 -10.74 21.68
N HIS A 74 38.21 -9.57 21.21
CA HIS A 74 37.34 -8.50 20.70
C HIS A 74 37.05 -8.55 19.19
N VAL A 75 37.79 -9.37 18.43
CA VAL A 75 37.60 -9.51 16.97
C VAL A 75 36.48 -10.49 16.64
N VAL A 76 36.31 -11.53 17.48
CA VAL A 76 35.30 -12.58 17.29
C VAL A 76 33.86 -12.05 17.38
N PRO A 77 33.47 -11.20 18.36
CA PRO A 77 32.13 -10.60 18.43
C PRO A 77 31.81 -9.69 17.24
N LEU A 78 32.83 -9.01 16.70
CA LEU A 78 32.67 -8.11 15.54
C LEU A 78 32.40 -8.91 14.26
N LEU A 79 33.11 -10.02 14.06
CA LEU A 79 32.89 -10.93 12.93
C LEU A 79 31.55 -11.67 13.04
N THR A 80 31.15 -12.11 14.24
CA THR A 80 29.85 -12.76 14.44
C THR A 80 28.68 -11.80 14.29
N ALA A 81 28.79 -10.55 14.78
CA ALA A 81 27.77 -9.53 14.56
C ALA A 81 27.64 -9.15 13.08
N SER A 82 28.75 -9.05 12.36
CA SER A 82 28.76 -8.72 10.92
C SER A 82 28.19 -9.86 10.06
N ALA A 83 28.51 -11.12 10.39
CA ALA A 83 27.96 -12.29 9.70
C ALA A 83 26.46 -12.48 9.96
N ALA A 84 26.00 -12.25 11.19
CA ALA A 84 24.58 -12.29 11.54
C ALA A 84 23.77 -11.19 10.81
N LEU A 85 24.34 -9.99 10.68
CA LEU A 85 23.74 -8.88 9.93
C LEU A 85 23.66 -9.19 8.42
N GLY A 86 24.71 -9.78 7.84
CA GLY A 86 24.71 -10.20 6.43
C GLY A 86 23.68 -11.30 6.12
N LEU A 87 23.46 -12.24 7.04
CA LEU A 87 22.43 -13.29 6.92
C LEU A 87 21.01 -12.73 7.06
N ALA A 88 20.80 -11.75 7.96
CA ALA A 88 19.49 -11.11 8.12
C ALA A 88 19.10 -10.27 6.89
N VAL A 89 20.05 -9.53 6.33
CA VAL A 89 19.83 -8.69 5.14
C VAL A 89 19.61 -9.54 3.87
N THR A 90 20.36 -10.63 3.71
CA THR A 90 20.13 -11.55 2.57
C THR A 90 18.79 -12.27 2.69
N ASN A 91 18.33 -12.60 3.90
CA ASN A 91 17.02 -13.20 4.14
C ASN A 91 15.86 -12.22 3.84
N ASP A 92 15.99 -10.93 4.18
CA ASP A 92 14.98 -9.90 3.91
C ASP A 92 14.92 -9.52 2.41
N MET A 93 16.06 -9.58 1.70
CA MET A 93 16.09 -9.41 0.24
C MET A 93 15.50 -10.61 -0.52
N TYR A 94 15.60 -11.83 0.01
CA TYR A 94 15.14 -13.05 -0.67
C TYR A 94 13.66 -13.36 -0.42
N THR A 95 13.13 -13.01 0.76
CA THR A 95 11.73 -13.22 1.17
C THR A 95 10.72 -12.34 0.43
N ALA A 96 11.19 -11.32 -0.30
CA ALA A 96 10.35 -10.57 -1.24
C ALA A 96 9.88 -11.41 -2.45
N SER A 97 10.32 -12.67 -2.61
CA SER A 97 9.98 -13.48 -3.79
C SER A 97 9.38 -14.87 -3.59
N GLN A 98 9.52 -15.60 -2.47
CA GLN A 98 8.81 -16.90 -2.28
C GLN A 98 8.52 -17.27 -0.81
N GLU A 99 7.34 -17.86 -0.58
CA GLU A 99 6.89 -18.48 0.68
C GLU A 99 7.61 -19.83 0.93
N ILE A 100 8.84 -19.85 1.46
CA ILE A 100 9.43 -21.06 2.09
C ILE A 100 10.33 -20.69 3.28
N MET A 101 10.09 -21.31 4.45
CA MET A 101 10.91 -21.17 5.66
C MET A 101 12.19 -22.04 5.62
N TRP A 102 13.26 -21.51 5.03
CA TRP A 102 14.60 -22.11 5.11
C TRP A 102 15.34 -22.03 6.46
N PRO A 103 15.09 -21.05 7.38
CA PRO A 103 15.88 -20.94 8.62
C PRO A 103 15.75 -22.15 9.58
N LEU A 104 14.62 -22.87 9.54
CA LEU A 104 14.39 -24.05 10.38
C LEU A 104 15.04 -25.32 9.79
N VAL A 105 15.12 -25.42 8.45
CA VAL A 105 15.82 -26.51 7.76
C VAL A 105 17.34 -26.38 7.92
N THR A 106 17.86 -25.15 7.88
CA THR A 106 19.30 -24.90 8.09
C THR A 106 19.73 -25.10 9.54
N LEU A 107 18.88 -24.77 10.53
CA LEU A 107 19.15 -25.10 11.94
C LEU A 107 19.02 -26.60 12.25
N GLY A 108 18.11 -27.32 11.59
CA GLY A 108 17.95 -28.77 11.73
C GLY A 108 19.12 -29.59 11.16
N VAL A 109 19.76 -29.11 10.08
CA VAL A 109 20.92 -29.79 9.45
C VAL A 109 22.23 -29.53 10.20
N VAL A 110 22.36 -28.38 10.89
CA VAL A 110 23.54 -28.05 11.71
C VAL A 110 23.43 -28.61 13.14
N GLY A 111 22.23 -28.94 13.61
CA GLY A 111 21.95 -29.38 14.99
C GLY A 111 21.76 -30.88 15.22
N GLY A 112 21.93 -31.74 14.22
CA GLY A 112 22.06 -33.19 14.41
C GLY A 112 20.95 -33.90 15.22
N ARG A 113 19.69 -33.46 15.13
CA ARG A 113 18.54 -34.19 15.70
C ARG A 113 17.31 -34.09 14.79
N ALA A 114 16.93 -35.21 14.21
CA ALA A 114 15.60 -35.42 13.66
C ALA A 114 14.60 -35.44 14.82
N MET A 115 13.59 -34.57 14.79
CA MET A 115 12.47 -34.62 15.71
C MET A 115 11.20 -34.86 14.90
N GLU A 116 10.72 -36.10 14.91
CA GLU A 116 9.36 -36.45 14.53
C GLU A 116 8.40 -35.79 15.52
N ILE A 117 7.49 -34.94 15.03
CA ILE A 117 6.35 -34.48 15.81
C ILE A 117 5.09 -34.81 15.01
N THR A 118 4.45 -35.90 15.39
CA THR A 118 3.08 -36.24 14.99
C THR A 118 2.13 -35.62 16.00
N LEU A 119 1.23 -34.72 15.57
CA LEU A 119 0.15 -34.20 16.42
C LEU A 119 -1.10 -33.83 15.57
N PRO A 120 -2.30 -33.74 16.17
CA PRO A 120 -3.48 -34.49 15.74
C PRO A 120 -4.57 -33.64 15.06
N SER A 121 -5.62 -34.32 14.64
CA SER A 121 -6.73 -33.85 13.81
C SER A 121 -7.60 -32.74 14.41
N ARG A 122 -7.75 -31.67 13.61
CA ARG A 122 -8.92 -30.79 13.35
C ARG A 122 -10.01 -30.63 14.43
N GLY A 123 -10.13 -29.40 14.93
CA GLY A 123 -11.41 -28.76 15.27
C GLY A 123 -11.68 -27.59 14.31
N THR A 124 -12.95 -27.39 13.92
CA THR A 124 -13.43 -26.29 13.08
C THR A 124 -13.38 -24.93 13.81
N PRO A 125 -13.05 -23.80 13.16
CA PRO A 125 -13.08 -22.50 13.81
C PRO A 125 -14.52 -22.01 14.01
N SER A 126 -14.82 -21.56 15.24
CA SER A 126 -16.09 -21.01 15.68
C SER A 126 -16.26 -19.54 15.26
N ALA A 127 -17.42 -19.20 14.70
CA ALA A 127 -17.75 -17.91 14.09
C ALA A 127 -18.00 -16.74 15.08
N LYS A 128 -17.34 -16.67 16.24
CA LYS A 128 -17.76 -15.74 17.31
C LYS A 128 -16.85 -14.60 17.72
N HIS A 129 -15.61 -14.46 17.24
CA HIS A 129 -14.75 -13.33 17.61
C HIS A 129 -13.96 -12.83 16.40
N PHE A 130 -14.46 -11.78 15.73
CA PHE A 130 -13.59 -10.94 14.91
C PHE A 130 -12.85 -9.96 15.84
N PRO A 131 -11.56 -9.67 15.61
CA PRO A 131 -10.80 -8.75 16.43
C PRO A 131 -11.46 -7.36 16.46
N GLU A 132 -11.39 -6.69 17.63
CA GLU A 132 -11.85 -5.31 17.80
C GLU A 132 -11.31 -4.41 16.67
N SER A 133 -12.15 -3.50 16.16
CA SER A 133 -11.74 -2.52 15.17
C SER A 133 -10.51 -1.74 15.66
N PRO A 134 -9.57 -1.41 14.77
CA PRO A 134 -8.34 -0.75 15.19
C PRO A 134 -8.64 0.58 15.87
N LYS A 135 -7.97 0.84 17.00
CA LYS A 135 -8.19 2.07 17.79
C LYS A 135 -7.44 3.23 17.16
N ARG A 136 -8.11 4.38 17.02
CA ARG A 136 -7.53 5.61 16.49
C ARG A 136 -6.46 6.15 17.43
N ARG A 137 -5.23 6.32 16.93
CA ARG A 137 -4.09 6.87 17.68
C ARG A 137 -3.49 8.05 16.92
N PRO A 138 -4.17 9.22 16.90
CA PRO A 138 -3.78 10.34 16.03
C PRO A 138 -2.41 10.93 16.42
N VAL A 139 -2.12 10.99 17.73
CA VAL A 139 -0.81 11.45 18.24
C VAL A 139 0.30 10.53 17.76
N LEU A 140 0.13 9.21 17.89
CA LEU A 140 1.10 8.22 17.38
C LEU A 140 1.29 8.33 15.86
N GLY A 141 0.19 8.52 15.12
CA GLY A 141 0.26 8.71 13.67
C GLY A 141 1.04 9.96 13.27
N TRP A 142 0.83 11.08 14.00
CA TRP A 142 1.56 12.32 13.78
C TRP A 142 3.05 12.17 14.14
N THR A 143 3.38 11.62 15.31
CA THR A 143 4.77 11.43 15.74
C THR A 143 5.55 10.53 14.78
N LEU A 144 4.98 9.41 14.34
CA LEU A 144 5.61 8.54 13.35
C LEU A 144 5.81 9.24 12.00
N THR A 145 4.87 10.09 11.58
CA THR A 145 5.02 10.86 10.35
C THR A 145 6.16 11.87 10.47
N VAL A 146 6.21 12.64 11.57
CA VAL A 146 7.27 13.63 11.81
C VAL A 146 8.63 12.95 11.92
N LEU A 147 8.71 11.82 12.63
CA LEU A 147 9.92 11.00 12.73
C LEU A 147 10.40 10.53 11.35
N GLY A 148 9.47 10.00 10.53
CA GLY A 148 9.78 9.61 9.16
C GLY A 148 10.32 10.78 8.32
N GLN A 149 9.70 11.96 8.40
CA GLN A 149 10.20 13.15 7.69
C GLN A 149 11.58 13.61 8.19
N ALA A 150 11.83 13.54 9.51
CA ALA A 150 13.13 13.87 10.09
C ALA A 150 14.23 12.89 9.62
N MET A 151 13.93 11.59 9.57
CA MET A 151 14.86 10.58 9.03
C MET A 151 15.19 10.83 7.54
N LEU A 152 14.17 11.17 6.74
CA LEU A 152 14.37 11.51 5.32
C LEU A 152 15.26 12.74 5.17
N ALA A 153 14.97 13.81 5.92
CA ALA A 153 15.78 15.03 5.91
C ALA A 153 17.23 14.75 6.33
N GLY A 154 17.43 13.96 7.38
CA GLY A 154 18.76 13.54 7.83
C GLY A 154 19.52 12.75 6.76
N SER A 155 18.87 11.80 6.09
CA SER A 155 19.47 11.03 4.99
C SER A 155 19.84 11.93 3.79
N LEU A 156 18.94 12.82 3.37
CA LEU A 156 19.21 13.75 2.26
C LEU A 156 20.33 14.74 2.59
N LEU A 157 20.45 15.16 3.85
CA LEU A 157 21.55 15.99 4.32
C LEU A 157 22.86 15.22 4.41
N ALA A 158 22.86 13.92 4.73
CA ALA A 158 24.06 13.10 4.84
C ALA A 158 24.66 12.70 3.48
N LEU A 159 23.81 12.43 2.48
CA LEU A 159 24.24 12.03 1.12
C LEU A 159 25.35 12.91 0.50
N PRO A 160 25.27 14.26 0.49
CA PRO A 160 26.31 15.09 -0.09
C PRO A 160 27.64 15.06 0.67
N PHE A 161 27.67 14.59 1.92
CA PHE A 161 28.90 14.44 2.70
C PHE A 161 29.62 13.11 2.45
N ILE A 162 28.94 12.09 1.90
CA ILE A 162 29.58 10.79 1.61
C ILE A 162 30.68 10.94 0.57
N PHE A 163 30.48 11.77 -0.47
CA PHE A 163 31.47 11.96 -1.52
C PHE A 163 32.74 12.69 -1.04
N PRO A 164 32.66 13.83 -0.33
CA PRO A 164 33.82 14.44 0.33
C PRO A 164 34.50 13.51 1.33
N LEU A 165 33.72 12.71 2.08
CA LEU A 165 34.27 11.73 3.01
C LEU A 165 35.07 10.64 2.29
N TYR A 166 34.55 10.15 1.16
CA TYR A 166 35.24 9.21 0.29
C TYR A 166 36.53 9.81 -0.28
N ASP A 167 36.47 11.03 -0.82
CA ASP A 167 37.66 11.72 -1.33
C ASP A 167 38.72 11.86 -0.23
N PHE A 168 38.35 12.38 0.94
CA PHE A 168 39.27 12.57 2.06
C PHE A 168 39.90 11.27 2.58
N LEU A 169 39.12 10.21 2.74
CA LEU A 169 39.60 8.96 3.33
C LEU A 169 40.29 8.02 2.33
N ILE A 170 39.94 8.09 1.04
CA ILE A 170 40.36 7.12 0.03
C ILE A 170 41.26 7.75 -1.04
N LEU A 171 40.81 8.81 -1.71
CA LEU A 171 41.52 9.37 -2.87
C LEU A 171 42.65 10.33 -2.47
N SER A 172 42.35 11.21 -1.52
CA SER A 172 43.16 12.34 -1.07
C SER A 172 43.75 12.11 0.33
N ALA A 173 43.86 10.84 0.76
CA ALA A 173 44.32 10.50 2.11
C ALA A 173 45.78 10.92 2.33
N GLN A 174 46.02 11.85 3.26
CA GLN A 174 47.34 12.38 3.62
C GLN A 174 47.50 12.44 5.15
N GLY A 175 48.74 12.56 5.62
CA GLY A 175 49.05 12.72 7.05
C GLY A 175 48.55 11.57 7.93
N ASP A 176 48.02 11.89 9.11
CA ASP A 176 47.58 10.92 10.12
C ASP A 176 46.48 9.96 9.62
N VAL A 177 45.70 10.36 8.61
CA VAL A 177 44.68 9.49 8.00
C VAL A 177 45.32 8.25 7.34
N THR A 178 46.57 8.37 6.86
CA THR A 178 47.30 7.25 6.28
C THR A 178 47.69 6.18 7.32
N LEU A 179 47.72 6.54 8.61
CA LEU A 179 47.96 5.60 9.70
C LEU A 179 46.78 4.63 9.90
N LEU A 180 45.57 5.02 9.46
CA LEU A 180 44.44 4.10 9.47
C LEU A 180 44.63 3.03 8.39
N PRO A 181 44.45 1.74 8.69
CA PRO A 181 44.45 0.70 7.68
C PRO A 181 43.44 0.99 6.57
N TYR A 182 43.82 0.74 5.31
CA TYR A 182 42.97 1.04 4.16
C TYR A 182 41.57 0.41 4.25
N TRP A 183 41.49 -0.84 4.71
CA TRP A 183 40.22 -1.55 4.90
C TRP A 183 39.28 -0.83 5.89
N LEU A 184 39.84 -0.19 6.92
CA LEU A 184 39.06 0.55 7.91
C LEU A 184 38.48 1.83 7.33
N ARG A 185 39.24 2.53 6.48
CA ARG A 185 38.78 3.72 5.75
C ARG A 185 37.63 3.38 4.79
N VAL A 186 37.77 2.29 4.04
CA VAL A 186 36.70 1.77 3.17
C VAL A 186 35.46 1.42 3.99
N LEU A 187 35.64 0.73 5.12
CA LEU A 187 34.53 0.36 5.99
C LEU A 187 33.79 1.59 6.52
N ILE A 188 34.49 2.66 6.93
CA ILE A 188 33.85 3.92 7.37
C ILE A 188 32.97 4.52 6.27
N VAL A 189 33.48 4.63 5.04
CA VAL A 189 32.71 5.20 3.92
C VAL A 189 31.50 4.34 3.58
N VAL A 190 31.68 3.02 3.52
CA VAL A 190 30.60 2.06 3.23
C VAL A 190 29.54 2.11 4.33
N SER A 191 29.93 2.12 5.61
CA SER A 191 28.99 2.25 6.73
C SER A 191 28.23 3.57 6.70
N ALA A 192 28.88 4.68 6.38
CA ALA A 192 28.21 5.97 6.22
C ALA A 192 27.14 5.94 5.11
N GLY A 193 27.49 5.36 3.96
CA GLY A 193 26.54 5.15 2.87
C GLY A 193 25.39 4.22 3.24
N TRP A 194 25.69 3.11 3.93
CA TRP A 194 24.70 2.15 4.38
C TRP A 194 23.71 2.78 5.36
N ILE A 195 24.20 3.46 6.41
CA ILE A 195 23.35 4.14 7.40
C ILE A 195 22.45 5.18 6.72
N SER A 196 23.00 5.96 5.78
CA SER A 196 22.20 6.93 5.02
C SER A 196 21.10 6.25 4.20
N GLY A 197 21.41 5.09 3.59
CA GLY A 197 20.44 4.27 2.87
C GLY A 197 19.34 3.68 3.76
N GLU A 198 19.69 3.14 4.92
CA GLU A 198 18.73 2.61 5.90
C GLU A 198 17.80 3.69 6.43
N LEU A 199 18.35 4.87 6.77
CA LEU A 199 17.55 6.03 7.17
C LEU A 199 16.59 6.46 6.05
N PHE A 200 17.05 6.41 4.80
CA PHE A 200 16.21 6.72 3.63
C PHE A 200 15.05 5.73 3.52
N VAL A 201 15.31 4.42 3.52
CA VAL A 201 14.27 3.39 3.39
C VAL A 201 13.32 3.39 4.59
N GLY A 202 13.87 3.42 5.80
CA GLY A 202 13.12 3.48 7.05
C GLY A 202 12.21 4.70 7.16
N SER A 203 12.60 5.84 6.56
CA SER A 203 11.78 7.06 6.53
C SER A 203 10.43 6.84 5.86
N PHE A 204 10.39 6.07 4.76
CA PHE A 204 9.17 5.79 4.01
C PHE A 204 8.28 4.80 4.75
N ALA A 205 8.84 3.74 5.31
CA ALA A 205 8.08 2.75 6.09
C ALA A 205 7.44 3.39 7.34
N THR A 206 8.19 4.23 8.04
CA THR A 206 7.72 4.95 9.23
C THR A 206 6.65 5.98 8.88
N SER A 207 6.86 6.76 7.81
CA SER A 207 5.86 7.71 7.30
C SER A 207 4.59 7.00 6.83
N LYS A 208 4.72 5.83 6.20
CA LYS A 208 3.60 4.98 5.76
C LYS A 208 2.75 4.58 6.96
N ARG A 209 3.35 3.96 7.98
CA ARG A 209 2.66 3.59 9.22
C ARG A 209 2.01 4.79 9.91
N GLY A 210 2.71 5.93 9.98
CA GLY A 210 2.16 7.17 10.55
C GLY A 210 0.94 7.71 9.81
N LYS A 211 0.88 7.56 8.48
CA LYS A 211 -0.32 7.89 7.69
C LYS A 211 -1.49 6.95 7.98
N GLN A 212 -1.24 5.64 8.10
CA GLN A 212 -2.30 4.64 8.36
C GLN A 212 -3.04 4.91 9.67
N TYR A 213 -2.31 5.25 10.75
CA TYR A 213 -2.94 5.61 12.03
C TYR A 213 -3.77 6.90 12.00
N ARG A 214 -3.53 7.79 11.01
CA ARG A 214 -4.25 9.07 10.87
C ARG A 214 -5.51 8.94 10.00
N GLN A 215 -5.55 7.98 9.08
CA GLN A 215 -6.65 7.80 8.13
C GLN A 215 -7.83 6.97 8.67
N LEU A 216 -7.81 6.66 9.96
CA LEU A 216 -8.87 5.94 10.64
C LEU A 216 -9.96 6.91 11.11
N ILE A 217 -11.19 6.65 10.67
CA ILE A 217 -12.41 7.32 11.11
C ILE A 217 -12.97 6.54 12.31
N PRO A 218 -13.20 7.18 13.48
CA PRO A 218 -13.71 6.50 14.67
C PRO A 218 -15.13 5.94 14.47
N SER A 219 -16.00 6.73 13.84
CA SER A 219 -17.39 6.36 13.57
C SER A 219 -17.85 6.94 12.24
N LEU A 220 -18.45 6.12 11.40
CA LEU A 220 -19.06 6.56 10.14
C LEU A 220 -20.35 7.35 10.37
N ALA A 221 -21.02 7.15 11.53
CA ALA A 221 -22.22 7.88 11.89
C ALA A 221 -21.95 9.39 12.14
N GLU A 222 -20.73 9.73 12.57
CA GLU A 222 -20.30 11.13 12.79
C GLU A 222 -20.12 11.91 11.49
N MET A 223 -20.15 11.24 10.32
CA MET A 223 -20.04 11.91 9.02
C MET A 223 -21.34 12.58 8.57
N THR A 224 -22.43 12.42 9.34
CA THR A 224 -23.72 13.06 9.07
C THR A 224 -23.58 14.58 9.11
N GLY A 225 -23.89 15.24 7.99
CA GLY A 225 -23.77 16.70 7.84
C GLY A 225 -22.40 17.21 7.36
N GLU A 226 -21.37 16.36 7.27
CA GLU A 226 -20.11 16.70 6.62
C GLU A 226 -20.17 16.48 5.11
N ARG A 227 -19.46 17.31 4.34
CA ARG A 227 -19.30 17.09 2.90
C ARG A 227 -18.22 16.04 2.64
N TYR A 228 -18.63 14.81 2.36
CA TYR A 228 -17.72 13.72 2.00
C TYR A 228 -18.06 13.09 0.63
N LEU A 229 -17.08 12.41 0.06
CA LEU A 229 -17.22 11.55 -1.10
C LEU A 229 -17.05 10.10 -0.65
N LEU A 230 -18.02 9.26 -0.96
CA LEU A 230 -17.97 7.85 -0.62
C LEU A 230 -17.23 7.09 -1.72
N TYR A 231 -16.19 6.36 -1.37
CA TYR A 231 -15.42 5.51 -2.26
C TYR A 231 -15.76 4.04 -2.01
N LEU A 232 -16.52 3.45 -2.92
CA LEU A 232 -16.90 2.04 -2.91
C LEU A 232 -15.96 1.25 -3.82
N ARG A 233 -15.37 0.21 -3.26
CA ARG A 233 -14.51 -0.70 -4.01
C ARG A 233 -14.64 -2.11 -3.43
N PRO A 234 -14.49 -3.15 -4.26
CA PRO A 234 -14.35 -4.50 -3.74
C PRO A 234 -13.02 -4.63 -2.99
N PHE A 235 -13.04 -5.27 -1.82
CA PHE A 235 -11.83 -5.47 -1.00
C PHE A 235 -10.72 -6.24 -1.71
N ALA A 236 -11.05 -7.08 -2.70
CA ALA A 236 -10.06 -7.79 -3.52
C ALA A 236 -9.09 -6.85 -4.24
N PHE A 237 -9.50 -5.60 -4.51
CA PHE A 237 -8.66 -4.60 -5.19
C PHE A 237 -7.70 -3.89 -4.24
N ASP A 238 -7.87 -3.97 -2.92
CA ASP A 238 -7.07 -3.22 -1.94
C ASP A 238 -5.58 -3.49 -2.09
N SER A 239 -5.19 -4.76 -2.26
CA SER A 239 -3.78 -5.16 -2.38
C SER A 239 -3.12 -4.64 -3.67
N ALA A 240 -3.88 -4.61 -4.77
CA ALA A 240 -3.42 -4.09 -6.06
C ALA A 240 -3.33 -2.56 -6.01
N LEU A 241 -4.34 -1.90 -5.42
CA LEU A 241 -4.40 -0.45 -5.31
C LEU A 241 -3.43 0.13 -4.28
N ALA A 242 -2.99 -0.68 -3.30
CA ALA A 242 -1.97 -0.31 -2.32
C ALA A 242 -0.55 -0.23 -2.90
N ARG A 243 -0.32 -0.78 -4.10
CA ARG A 243 0.98 -0.75 -4.77
C ARG A 243 1.22 0.61 -5.42
N PRO A 244 2.47 1.09 -5.47
CA PRO A 244 2.81 2.28 -6.25
C PRO A 244 2.62 2.00 -7.75
N PRO A 245 2.36 3.03 -8.57
CA PRO A 245 2.31 2.87 -10.01
C PRO A 245 3.60 2.31 -10.59
N LEU A 246 3.53 1.23 -11.37
CA LEU A 246 4.69 0.66 -12.05
C LEU A 246 5.38 1.67 -12.97
N GLU A 247 4.60 2.60 -13.51
CA GLU A 247 5.05 3.68 -14.39
C GLU A 247 5.17 5.04 -13.69
N ALA A 248 5.03 5.07 -12.36
CA ALA A 248 5.49 6.24 -11.62
C ALA A 248 6.98 6.42 -11.98
N PRO A 249 7.40 7.59 -12.49
CA PRO A 249 8.82 7.85 -12.68
C PRO A 249 9.53 7.55 -11.34
N GLY A 250 10.52 6.64 -11.37
CA GLY A 250 11.06 6.12 -10.11
C GLY A 250 11.94 4.85 -10.13
N ARG A 251 12.53 4.46 -11.26
CA ARG A 251 13.72 3.57 -11.21
C ARG A 251 14.93 4.10 -11.96
N TYR A 252 14.71 4.93 -12.99
CA TYR A 252 15.78 5.49 -13.83
C TYR A 252 15.60 6.99 -14.19
N THR A 253 14.58 7.67 -13.65
CA THR A 253 14.36 9.11 -13.90
C THR A 253 14.77 9.92 -12.68
N SER A 254 15.60 10.91 -12.94
CA SER A 254 16.34 11.73 -11.99
C SER A 254 15.48 12.87 -11.44
N SER A 255 14.68 12.61 -10.40
CA SER A 255 14.24 13.68 -9.50
C SER A 255 14.07 13.20 -8.05
N PRO A 256 14.87 13.72 -7.09
CA PRO A 256 14.68 13.49 -5.65
C PRO A 256 13.38 14.12 -5.09
N PHE A 257 12.57 14.77 -5.94
CA PHE A 257 11.27 15.35 -5.62
C PHE A 257 10.08 14.60 -6.26
N GLU A 258 10.32 13.39 -6.79
CA GLU A 258 9.28 12.46 -7.27
C GLU A 258 8.45 11.95 -6.09
N LEU A 259 7.13 11.76 -6.24
CA LEU A 259 6.17 11.35 -5.20
C LEU A 259 6.47 9.94 -4.67
N PRO A 260 7.34 9.73 -3.66
CA PRO A 260 7.69 8.38 -3.25
C PRO A 260 6.56 7.89 -2.34
N GLY A 261 6.05 6.69 -2.61
CA GLY A 261 5.14 6.01 -1.67
C GLY A 261 3.68 6.44 -1.70
N LYS A 262 3.19 7.02 -2.81
CA LYS A 262 1.74 7.05 -3.06
C LYS A 262 1.28 5.78 -3.76
N SER A 263 0.37 5.05 -3.11
CA SER A 263 -0.35 3.94 -3.71
C SER A 263 -1.23 4.42 -4.89
N TYR A 264 -1.68 3.53 -5.76
CA TYR A 264 -2.69 3.87 -6.78
C TYR A 264 -3.95 4.48 -6.14
N GLU A 265 -4.36 3.95 -4.99
CA GLU A 265 -5.48 4.50 -4.23
C GLU A 265 -5.19 5.95 -3.78
N GLU A 266 -4.04 6.21 -3.15
CA GLU A 266 -3.66 7.56 -2.68
C GLU A 266 -3.56 8.54 -3.85
N PHE A 267 -3.08 8.09 -5.01
CA PHE A 267 -3.02 8.90 -6.21
C PHE A 267 -4.41 9.27 -6.74
N MET A 268 -5.32 8.30 -6.82
CA MET A 268 -6.70 8.50 -7.29
C MET A 268 -7.48 9.39 -6.32
N VAL A 269 -7.48 9.04 -5.03
CA VAL A 269 -8.18 9.78 -3.97
C VAL A 269 -7.70 11.23 -3.90
N TRP A 270 -6.41 11.49 -4.11
CA TRP A 270 -5.85 12.83 -4.07
C TRP A 270 -6.49 13.77 -5.12
N GLN A 271 -6.98 13.26 -6.25
CA GLN A 271 -7.65 14.09 -7.26
C GLN A 271 -9.00 14.63 -6.78
N PHE A 272 -9.65 13.92 -5.84
CA PHE A 272 -10.99 14.24 -5.35
C PHE A 272 -10.99 15.04 -4.04
N ARG A 273 -9.83 15.18 -3.38
CA ARG A 273 -9.73 15.89 -2.09
C ARG A 273 -10.18 17.34 -2.10
N SER A 274 -10.19 18.01 -3.26
CA SER A 274 -10.73 19.37 -3.37
C SER A 274 -12.25 19.45 -3.27
N LEU A 275 -12.96 18.32 -3.40
CA LEU A 275 -14.42 18.24 -3.35
C LEU A 275 -14.95 17.88 -1.95
N GLY A 276 -14.10 17.33 -1.09
CA GLY A 276 -14.45 16.89 0.26
C GLY A 276 -13.52 15.79 0.78
N ARG A 277 -13.79 15.32 2.00
CA ARG A 277 -13.11 14.13 2.55
C ARG A 277 -13.53 12.91 1.75
N VAL A 278 -12.59 12.07 1.35
CA VAL A 278 -12.89 10.81 0.64
C VAL A 278 -12.86 9.69 1.66
N ILE A 279 -14.01 9.06 1.87
CA ILE A 279 -14.19 8.01 2.87
C ILE A 279 -14.45 6.67 2.18
N ALA A 280 -14.03 5.58 2.80
CA ALA A 280 -14.32 4.22 2.36
C ALA A 280 -14.64 3.33 3.55
N VAL A 281 -15.37 2.25 3.30
CA VAL A 281 -15.55 1.18 4.28
C VAL A 281 -14.29 0.31 4.28
N GLY A 282 -13.73 0.05 5.46
CA GLY A 282 -12.59 -0.85 5.62
C GLY A 282 -13.00 -2.32 5.59
N GLN A 283 -12.06 -3.20 5.24
CA GLN A 283 -12.29 -4.64 5.23
C GLN A 283 -12.46 -5.14 6.69
N PRO A 284 -13.48 -5.96 7.00
CA PRO A 284 -13.61 -6.56 8.32
C PRO A 284 -12.35 -7.32 8.74
N GLY A 285 -11.86 -7.09 9.96
CA GLY A 285 -10.64 -7.71 10.49
C GLY A 285 -9.32 -7.08 10.01
N GLU A 286 -9.35 -5.99 9.23
CA GLU A 286 -8.15 -5.25 8.85
C GLU A 286 -7.50 -4.58 10.08
N HIS A 287 -6.21 -4.86 10.31
CA HIS A 287 -5.47 -4.32 11.46
C HIS A 287 -5.15 -2.83 11.32
N LEU A 288 -4.80 -2.39 10.11
CA LEU A 288 -4.50 -1.00 9.80
C LEU A 288 -4.95 -0.69 8.37
N PRO A 289 -5.61 0.46 8.13
CA PRO A 289 -6.10 0.81 6.81
C PRO A 289 -4.96 0.96 5.81
N GLN A 290 -5.16 0.53 4.56
CA GLN A 290 -4.28 0.95 3.47
C GLN A 290 -4.34 2.46 3.26
N ILE A 291 -3.25 3.03 2.75
CA ILE A 291 -3.16 4.47 2.51
C ILE A 291 -3.97 4.86 1.28
N GLY A 292 -4.90 5.78 1.46
CA GLY A 292 -5.76 6.25 0.38
C GLY A 292 -6.94 7.07 0.89
N ALA A 293 -8.14 6.49 0.76
CA ALA A 293 -9.35 7.01 1.38
C ALA A 293 -9.29 6.82 2.90
N GLU A 294 -9.95 7.70 3.63
CA GLU A 294 -10.11 7.55 5.07
C GLU A 294 -11.07 6.39 5.35
N ARG A 295 -10.69 5.45 6.22
CA ARG A 295 -11.46 4.23 6.44
C ARG A 295 -12.28 4.31 7.72
N GLY A 296 -13.55 3.99 7.62
CA GLY A 296 -14.40 3.64 8.76
C GLY A 296 -14.77 2.16 8.71
N TYR A 297 -15.00 1.55 9.87
CA TYR A 297 -15.37 0.15 9.97
C TYR A 297 -16.82 0.02 10.42
N LEU A 298 -17.55 -0.89 9.80
CA LEU A 298 -18.94 -1.16 10.10
C LEU A 298 -19.07 -2.29 11.13
N PRO A 299 -20.14 -2.29 11.96
CA PRO A 299 -20.57 -3.47 12.68
C PRO A 299 -20.84 -4.65 11.72
N LEU A 300 -20.75 -5.89 12.23
CA LEU A 300 -20.95 -7.10 11.44
C LEU A 300 -22.40 -7.25 10.92
N ASP A 301 -23.34 -6.73 11.70
CA ASP A 301 -24.77 -6.75 11.39
C ASP A 301 -25.17 -5.45 10.65
N ASP A 302 -26.19 -5.52 9.79
CA ASP A 302 -26.81 -4.36 9.11
C ASP A 302 -25.86 -3.49 8.25
N TRP A 303 -24.81 -4.09 7.69
CA TRP A 303 -23.86 -3.37 6.83
C TRP A 303 -24.53 -2.74 5.60
N LYS A 304 -25.55 -3.37 5.02
CA LYS A 304 -26.26 -2.87 3.83
C LYS A 304 -26.99 -1.57 4.11
N ASP A 305 -27.71 -1.50 5.23
CA ASP A 305 -28.44 -0.31 5.62
C ASP A 305 -27.47 0.84 5.94
N THR A 306 -26.36 0.53 6.60
CA THR A 306 -25.33 1.55 6.85
C THR A 306 -24.68 2.06 5.56
N VAL A 307 -24.39 1.17 4.60
CA VAL A 307 -23.88 1.58 3.28
C VAL A 307 -24.92 2.42 2.53
N SER A 308 -26.20 2.07 2.59
CA SER A 308 -27.29 2.87 1.98
C SER A 308 -27.33 4.29 2.57
N ASN A 309 -27.27 4.41 3.91
CA ASN A 309 -27.22 5.70 4.59
C ASN A 309 -25.97 6.52 4.20
N LEU A 310 -24.82 5.85 4.06
CA LEU A 310 -23.59 6.51 3.60
C LEU A 310 -23.69 6.99 2.16
N ILE A 311 -24.34 6.22 1.28
CA ILE A 311 -24.59 6.60 -0.11
C ILE A 311 -25.49 7.84 -0.15
N GLN A 312 -26.59 7.83 0.61
CA GLN A 312 -27.56 8.93 0.66
C GLN A 312 -26.94 10.24 1.16
N GLY A 313 -26.08 10.19 2.18
CA GLY A 313 -25.38 11.35 2.72
C GLY A 313 -24.17 11.83 1.89
N ALA A 314 -23.73 11.08 0.89
CA ALA A 314 -22.53 11.40 0.14
C ALA A 314 -22.74 12.57 -0.84
N HIS A 315 -21.76 13.47 -0.93
CA HIS A 315 -21.73 14.51 -1.98
C HIS A 315 -21.62 13.87 -3.38
N ALA A 316 -20.80 12.83 -3.48
CA ALA A 316 -20.66 11.99 -4.65
C ALA A 316 -20.20 10.59 -4.24
N VAL A 317 -20.58 9.58 -5.02
CA VAL A 317 -20.17 8.18 -4.84
C VAL A 317 -19.22 7.81 -5.97
N ILE A 318 -17.99 7.47 -5.61
CA ILE A 318 -16.96 6.96 -6.51
C ILE A 318 -16.95 5.44 -6.36
N MET A 319 -17.13 4.70 -7.44
CA MET A 319 -17.18 3.23 -7.39
C MET A 319 -16.21 2.61 -8.37
N ILE A 320 -15.53 1.53 -8.00
CA ILE A 320 -14.87 0.67 -8.99
C ILE A 320 -15.91 -0.22 -9.66
N ALA A 321 -15.98 -0.19 -11.00
CA ALA A 321 -16.89 -1.01 -11.79
C ALA A 321 -16.36 -2.46 -11.94
N ALA A 322 -16.34 -3.20 -10.83
CA ALA A 322 -15.89 -4.59 -10.79
C ALA A 322 -17.06 -5.57 -10.98
N PRO A 323 -16.85 -6.72 -11.66
CA PRO A 323 -17.91 -7.67 -11.98
C PRO A 323 -18.24 -8.59 -10.79
N THR A 324 -18.72 -8.01 -9.69
CA THR A 324 -19.12 -8.75 -8.49
C THR A 324 -20.57 -8.48 -8.11
N PRO A 325 -21.31 -9.45 -7.53
CA PRO A 325 -22.66 -9.23 -7.05
C PRO A 325 -22.76 -8.10 -6.01
N SER A 326 -21.76 -7.98 -5.13
CA SER A 326 -21.72 -6.91 -4.11
C SER A 326 -21.66 -5.53 -4.77
N THR A 327 -20.77 -5.35 -5.75
CA THR A 327 -20.63 -4.07 -6.47
C THR A 327 -21.86 -3.73 -7.30
N ALA A 328 -22.51 -4.74 -7.90
CA ALA A 328 -23.79 -4.55 -8.58
C ALA A 328 -24.89 -4.11 -7.62
N TRP A 329 -24.99 -4.73 -6.44
CA TRP A 329 -25.91 -4.30 -5.39
C TRP A 329 -25.64 -2.86 -4.94
N GLU A 330 -24.37 -2.51 -4.67
CA GLU A 330 -23.96 -1.15 -4.29
C GLU A 330 -24.31 -0.12 -5.36
N PHE A 331 -24.12 -0.47 -6.64
CA PHE A 331 -24.41 0.43 -7.75
C PHE A 331 -25.91 0.65 -7.92
N THR A 332 -26.69 -0.43 -7.88
CA THR A 332 -28.15 -0.35 -7.96
C THR A 332 -28.74 0.39 -6.76
N GLU A 333 -28.13 0.25 -5.58
CA GLU A 333 -28.48 1.02 -4.39
C GLU A 333 -28.16 2.51 -4.54
N ALA A 334 -27.01 2.86 -5.11
CA ALA A 334 -26.66 4.24 -5.42
C ALA A 334 -27.62 4.86 -6.44
N VAL A 335 -27.96 4.14 -7.52
CA VAL A 335 -28.94 4.62 -8.50
C VAL A 335 -30.31 4.85 -7.88
N ARG A 336 -30.72 4.00 -6.92
CA ARG A 336 -32.00 4.11 -6.22
C ARG A 336 -32.08 5.31 -5.27
N THR A 337 -30.98 5.63 -4.60
CA THR A 337 -30.96 6.58 -3.47
C THR A 337 -30.48 7.98 -3.83
N ILE A 338 -29.62 8.12 -4.85
CA ILE A 338 -29.04 9.41 -5.25
C ILE A 338 -29.16 9.64 -6.75
N SER A 339 -29.10 10.90 -7.16
CA SER A 339 -29.06 11.26 -8.58
C SER A 339 -27.83 10.62 -9.25
N PRO A 340 -27.97 9.97 -10.42
CA PRO A 340 -26.86 9.46 -11.22
C PRO A 340 -25.75 10.49 -11.48
N ALA A 341 -26.06 11.79 -11.51
CA ALA A 341 -25.05 12.85 -11.65
C ALA A 341 -24.03 12.90 -10.50
N ARG A 342 -24.33 12.27 -9.37
CA ARG A 342 -23.44 12.11 -8.20
C ARG A 342 -22.63 10.81 -8.25
N ILE A 343 -22.84 9.94 -9.23
CA ILE A 343 -22.18 8.63 -9.34
C ILE A 343 -21.02 8.73 -10.35
N LEU A 344 -19.85 8.26 -9.92
CA LEU A 344 -18.67 8.07 -10.76
C LEU A 344 -18.27 6.60 -10.77
N LEU A 345 -18.17 6.03 -11.97
CA LEU A 345 -17.68 4.67 -12.17
C LEU A 345 -16.23 4.70 -12.68
N LEU A 346 -15.32 4.20 -11.87
CA LEU A 346 -13.92 3.98 -12.21
C LEU A 346 -13.77 2.67 -12.98
N ILE A 347 -13.27 2.76 -14.21
CA ILE A 347 -13.12 1.63 -15.12
C ILE A 347 -11.62 1.37 -15.29
N TYR A 348 -11.15 0.25 -14.75
CA TYR A 348 -9.75 -0.18 -14.85
C TYR A 348 -9.55 -1.12 -16.05
N ASP A 349 -10.50 -2.01 -16.31
CA ASP A 349 -10.46 -2.98 -17.39
C ASP A 349 -11.81 -3.03 -18.15
N ASP A 350 -11.75 -3.16 -19.49
CA ASP A 350 -12.94 -3.16 -20.35
C ASP A 350 -13.74 -4.47 -20.28
N MET A 351 -13.07 -5.61 -20.09
CA MET A 351 -13.75 -6.90 -19.91
C MET A 351 -14.51 -6.93 -18.60
N ASP A 352 -13.85 -6.51 -17.51
CA ASP A 352 -14.45 -6.40 -16.18
C ASP A 352 -15.65 -5.45 -16.18
N TYR A 353 -15.52 -4.30 -16.84
CA TYR A 353 -16.62 -3.36 -16.96
C TYR A 353 -17.78 -3.91 -17.80
N ARG A 354 -17.51 -4.66 -18.88
CA ARG A 354 -18.57 -5.30 -19.67
C ARG A 354 -19.36 -6.31 -18.84
N ASN A 355 -18.65 -7.17 -18.10
CA ASN A 355 -19.26 -8.13 -17.18
C ASN A 355 -20.04 -7.41 -16.07
N PHE A 356 -19.49 -6.33 -15.51
CA PHE A 356 -20.18 -5.51 -14.52
C PHE A 356 -21.50 -4.94 -15.05
N ARG A 357 -21.54 -4.45 -16.31
CA ARG A 357 -22.77 -3.92 -16.91
C ARG A 357 -23.89 -4.95 -16.97
N GLU A 358 -23.56 -6.18 -17.36
CA GLU A 358 -24.53 -7.29 -17.45
C GLU A 358 -25.09 -7.64 -16.07
N ILE A 359 -24.20 -7.80 -15.08
CA ILE A 359 -24.59 -8.12 -13.70
C ILE A 359 -25.40 -6.96 -13.09
N ALA A 360 -24.96 -5.71 -13.25
CA ALA A 360 -25.66 -4.53 -12.73
C ALA A 360 -27.06 -4.37 -13.34
N THR A 361 -27.21 -4.64 -14.64
CA THR A 361 -28.52 -4.58 -15.32
C THR A 361 -29.47 -5.68 -14.80
N THR A 362 -28.94 -6.89 -14.60
CA THR A 362 -29.71 -8.03 -14.09
C THR A 362 -30.13 -7.81 -12.63
N GLU A 363 -29.20 -7.32 -11.80
CA GLU A 363 -29.48 -6.97 -10.40
C GLU A 363 -30.53 -5.86 -10.32
N TYR A 364 -30.44 -4.84 -11.18
CA TYR A 364 -31.42 -3.75 -11.22
C TYR A 364 -32.82 -4.26 -11.55
N ALA A 365 -32.95 -5.09 -12.59
CA ALA A 365 -34.24 -5.67 -12.99
C ALA A 365 -34.84 -6.55 -11.89
N THR A 366 -33.99 -7.34 -11.21
CA THR A 366 -34.42 -8.21 -10.10
C THR A 366 -34.92 -7.38 -8.91
N ARG A 367 -34.17 -6.36 -8.50
CA ARG A 367 -34.53 -5.54 -7.32
C ARG A 367 -35.72 -4.61 -7.58
N SER A 368 -35.81 -4.03 -8.77
CA SER A 368 -36.93 -3.15 -9.14
C SER A 368 -38.24 -3.91 -9.30
N SER A 369 -38.22 -5.19 -9.72
CA SER A 369 -39.41 -6.05 -9.79
C SER A 369 -39.82 -6.65 -8.45
N ALA A 370 -38.88 -6.87 -7.53
CA ALA A 370 -39.15 -7.38 -6.19
C ALA A 370 -39.69 -6.30 -5.22
N GLY A 371 -39.54 -5.01 -5.55
CA GLY A 371 -40.06 -3.91 -4.73
C GLY A 371 -41.59 -3.83 -4.77
N THR A 372 -42.21 -3.57 -3.61
CA THR A 372 -43.67 -3.42 -3.48
C THR A 372 -44.24 -2.23 -4.25
N ASN A 373 -43.44 -1.22 -4.56
CA ASN A 373 -43.82 -0.06 -5.37
C ASN A 373 -42.80 0.16 -6.50
N THR A 374 -43.23 -0.06 -7.75
CA THR A 374 -42.45 0.24 -8.96
C THR A 374 -42.13 1.74 -9.13
N SER A 375 -42.89 2.61 -8.45
CA SER A 375 -42.68 4.07 -8.42
C SER A 375 -41.40 4.50 -7.69
N ASP A 376 -40.83 3.64 -6.84
CA ASP A 376 -39.68 4.01 -5.98
C ASP A 376 -38.33 3.84 -6.69
N TRP A 377 -38.34 3.26 -7.89
CA TRP A 377 -37.13 2.99 -8.67
C TRP A 377 -37.03 3.95 -9.87
N PRO A 378 -35.94 4.72 -10.01
CA PRO A 378 -35.75 5.58 -11.17
C PRO A 378 -35.53 4.76 -12.45
N SER A 379 -35.32 5.42 -13.59
CA SER A 379 -34.82 4.71 -14.77
C SER A 379 -33.34 4.38 -14.57
N LEU A 380 -32.94 3.15 -14.93
CA LEU A 380 -31.53 2.76 -14.93
C LEU A 380 -30.76 3.65 -15.91
N PRO A 381 -29.68 4.34 -15.50
CA PRO A 381 -28.88 5.14 -16.41
C PRO A 381 -28.19 4.25 -17.44
N GLN A 382 -28.04 4.75 -18.68
CA GLN A 382 -27.41 3.98 -19.74
C GLN A 382 -25.93 3.76 -19.43
N LEU A 383 -25.50 2.49 -19.39
CA LEU A 383 -24.08 2.12 -19.27
C LEU A 383 -23.55 1.84 -20.69
N PRO A 384 -22.80 2.76 -21.34
CA PRO A 384 -22.31 2.55 -22.70
C PRO A 384 -21.10 1.61 -22.71
N ASN A 385 -20.77 1.08 -23.89
CA ASN A 385 -19.48 0.42 -24.13
C ASN A 385 -18.33 1.42 -23.93
N VAL A 386 -17.16 0.93 -23.52
CA VAL A 386 -15.95 1.76 -23.48
C VAL A 386 -15.57 2.11 -24.93
N PRO A 387 -15.40 3.39 -25.28
CA PRO A 387 -14.97 3.77 -26.63
C PRO A 387 -13.62 3.15 -26.96
N PRO A 388 -13.25 2.85 -28.22
CA PRO A 388 -11.93 2.31 -28.54
C PRO A 388 -10.82 3.32 -28.23
N PRO A 389 -9.62 2.88 -27.76
CA PRO A 389 -8.51 3.78 -27.45
C PRO A 389 -8.17 4.67 -28.65
N THR A 390 -7.92 5.95 -28.40
CA THR A 390 -7.49 6.87 -29.47
C THR A 390 -6.15 6.40 -30.02
N PRO A 391 -5.99 6.29 -31.35
CA PRO A 391 -4.75 5.84 -31.96
C PRO A 391 -3.54 6.64 -31.48
N HIS A 392 -2.46 5.94 -31.13
CA HIS A 392 -1.23 6.55 -30.64
C HIS A 392 -0.58 7.38 -31.74
N THR A 393 -0.55 8.70 -31.56
CA THR A 393 0.05 9.59 -32.57
C THR A 393 1.50 9.97 -32.21
N LYS A 394 1.82 10.32 -30.94
CA LYS A 394 3.19 10.59 -30.44
C LYS A 394 3.26 10.46 -28.91
N GLY A 395 4.34 9.88 -28.36
CA GLY A 395 4.59 9.82 -26.90
C GLY A 395 5.19 8.49 -26.43
N ALA A 396 5.59 8.42 -25.17
CA ALA A 396 5.86 7.14 -24.52
C ALA A 396 4.53 6.55 -24.04
N LEU A 397 4.37 5.23 -24.14
CA LEU A 397 3.23 4.53 -23.54
C LEU A 397 3.21 4.84 -22.04
N TRP A 398 2.03 5.21 -21.57
CA TRP A 398 1.71 5.43 -20.18
C TRP A 398 0.44 4.61 -19.90
N GLU A 399 0.63 3.35 -19.55
CA GLU A 399 -0.38 2.44 -19.00
C GLU A 399 -0.85 2.93 -17.62
N PHE A 400 -1.58 4.04 -17.61
CA PHE A 400 -2.36 4.42 -16.45
C PHE A 400 -3.41 3.31 -16.19
N PRO A 401 -3.44 2.66 -15.02
CA PRO A 401 -4.27 1.47 -14.81
C PRO A 401 -5.77 1.78 -14.86
N LEU A 402 -6.16 3.04 -14.70
CA LEU A 402 -7.54 3.48 -14.85
C LEU A 402 -7.78 3.85 -16.32
N ALA A 403 -8.46 2.98 -17.06
CA ALA A 403 -8.82 3.21 -18.46
C ALA A 403 -9.72 4.44 -18.65
N GLY A 404 -10.58 4.74 -17.69
CA GLY A 404 -11.45 5.92 -17.73
C GLY A 404 -12.37 6.06 -16.53
N VAL A 405 -13.09 7.17 -16.49
CA VAL A 405 -14.21 7.40 -15.57
C VAL A 405 -15.48 7.59 -16.37
N LEU A 406 -16.52 6.84 -16.03
CA LEU A 406 -17.88 7.07 -16.50
C LEU A 406 -18.63 7.92 -15.46
N SER A 407 -19.23 9.01 -15.93
CA SER A 407 -20.02 9.96 -15.15
C SER A 407 -21.35 10.21 -15.84
N PHE A 408 -22.33 10.79 -15.16
CA PHE A 408 -23.64 11.11 -15.73
C PHE A 408 -23.95 12.60 -15.58
N ASP A 409 -24.71 13.16 -16.52
CA ASP A 409 -25.28 14.50 -16.37
C ASP A 409 -26.61 14.46 -15.59
N GLN A 410 -27.23 15.64 -15.41
CA GLN A 410 -28.51 15.76 -14.71
C GLN A 410 -29.67 15.06 -15.46
N GLN A 411 -29.51 14.77 -16.74
CA GLN A 411 -30.48 14.07 -17.60
C GLN A 411 -30.13 12.58 -17.76
N TYR A 412 -29.22 12.06 -16.93
CA TYR A 412 -28.77 10.66 -16.88
C TYR A 412 -28.03 10.21 -18.14
N ARG A 413 -27.53 11.17 -18.95
CA ARG A 413 -26.75 10.84 -20.13
C ARG A 413 -25.32 10.48 -19.69
N PRO A 414 -24.80 9.33 -20.15
CA PRO A 414 -23.47 8.90 -19.80
C PRO A 414 -22.41 9.74 -20.51
N ARG A 415 -21.35 10.07 -19.77
CA ARG A 415 -20.13 10.70 -20.27
C ARG A 415 -18.92 9.90 -19.82
N PHE A 416 -18.25 9.26 -20.78
CA PHE A 416 -16.99 8.56 -20.54
C PHE A 416 -15.80 9.50 -20.75
N THR A 417 -15.00 9.71 -19.70
CA THR A 417 -13.75 10.46 -19.76
C THR A 417 -12.59 9.47 -19.76
N ARG A 418 -11.94 9.31 -20.92
CA ARG A 418 -10.74 8.49 -21.06
C ARG A 418 -9.52 9.17 -20.46
N PHE A 419 -8.69 8.40 -19.76
CA PHE A 419 -7.35 8.86 -19.41
C PHE A 419 -6.36 8.59 -20.54
N PRO A 420 -5.49 9.55 -20.87
CA PRO A 420 -4.56 9.41 -21.99
C PRO A 420 -3.54 8.31 -21.68
N ALA A 421 -3.44 7.32 -22.58
CA ALA A 421 -2.44 6.26 -22.51
C ALA A 421 -1.02 6.72 -22.92
N THR A 422 -0.80 8.04 -23.05
CA THR A 422 0.46 8.61 -23.52
C THR A 422 0.92 9.74 -22.61
N ALA A 423 2.17 9.63 -22.17
CA ALA A 423 2.88 10.69 -21.47
C ALA A 423 3.95 11.30 -22.40
N PRO A 424 4.27 12.59 -22.25
CA PRO A 424 5.41 13.19 -22.92
C PRO A 424 6.70 12.43 -22.55
N ARG A 425 7.63 12.33 -23.50
CA ARG A 425 8.91 11.62 -23.31
C ARG A 425 9.71 12.15 -22.11
N VAL A 426 9.63 13.45 -21.84
CA VAL A 426 10.23 14.06 -20.65
C VAL A 426 9.22 14.05 -19.51
N ARG A 427 9.43 13.13 -18.56
CA ARG A 427 8.54 12.84 -17.44
C ARG A 427 8.89 13.69 -16.21
N HIS A 428 8.69 15.01 -16.29
CA HIS A 428 8.81 15.85 -15.10
C HIS A 428 7.53 15.73 -14.24
N VAL A 429 7.68 15.61 -12.92
CA VAL A 429 6.56 15.40 -11.95
C VAL A 429 5.45 16.43 -12.14
N TRP A 430 5.82 17.69 -12.38
CA TRP A 430 4.87 18.78 -12.58
C TRP A 430 4.08 18.65 -13.88
N THR A 431 4.71 18.11 -14.93
CA THR A 431 4.06 17.82 -16.21
C THR A 431 3.03 16.71 -16.03
N ILE A 432 3.39 15.63 -15.35
CA ILE A 432 2.47 14.52 -15.04
C ILE A 432 1.29 15.03 -14.20
N ARG A 433 1.55 15.77 -13.11
CA ARG A 433 0.48 16.36 -12.28
C ARG A 433 -0.45 17.26 -13.09
N ARG A 434 0.09 18.08 -14.01
CA ARG A 434 -0.72 18.96 -14.88
C ARG A 434 -1.57 18.16 -15.86
N LEU A 435 -1.03 17.09 -16.45
CA LEU A 435 -1.76 16.21 -17.38
C LEU A 435 -2.90 15.49 -16.66
N VAL A 436 -2.64 14.94 -15.48
CA VAL A 436 -3.65 14.26 -14.65
C VAL A 436 -4.75 15.23 -14.27
N LYS A 437 -4.38 16.41 -13.75
CA LYS A 437 -5.36 17.44 -13.40
C LYS A 437 -6.20 17.86 -14.60
N ARG A 438 -5.60 18.00 -15.78
CA ARG A 438 -6.32 18.31 -17.03
C ARG A 438 -7.26 17.17 -17.45
N ALA A 439 -6.85 15.91 -17.28
CA ALA A 439 -7.64 14.74 -17.63
C ALA A 439 -8.83 14.51 -16.67
N PHE A 440 -8.67 14.81 -15.38
CA PHE A 440 -9.74 14.74 -14.38
C PHE A 440 -10.67 15.96 -14.41
N LYS A 441 -10.25 17.10 -14.95
CA LYS A 441 -11.05 18.34 -14.99
C LYS A 441 -12.50 18.14 -15.52
N PRO A 442 -12.74 17.42 -16.63
CA PRO A 442 -14.10 17.18 -17.13
C PRO A 442 -15.00 16.39 -16.17
N VAL A 443 -14.41 15.64 -15.23
CA VAL A 443 -15.11 14.85 -14.21
C VAL A 443 -15.32 15.67 -12.94
N LEU A 444 -14.32 16.45 -12.54
CA LEU A 444 -14.35 17.21 -11.28
C LEU A 444 -15.18 18.49 -11.38
N ASP A 445 -15.15 19.18 -12.53
CA ASP A 445 -15.87 20.46 -12.70
C ASP A 445 -17.39 20.30 -12.47
N PRO A 446 -18.09 19.31 -13.09
CA PRO A 446 -19.52 19.09 -12.82
C PRO A 446 -19.82 18.78 -11.35
N LEU A 447 -19.01 17.92 -10.71
CA LEU A 447 -19.21 17.55 -9.31
C LEU A 447 -19.01 18.71 -8.33
N SER A 448 -18.13 19.66 -8.68
CA SER A 448 -17.90 20.86 -7.87
C SER A 448 -19.10 21.81 -7.85
N GLN A 449 -19.92 21.78 -8.92
CA GLN A 449 -21.09 22.63 -9.11
C GLN A 449 -22.37 22.01 -8.54
N LEU A 450 -22.34 20.74 -8.14
CA LEU A 450 -23.50 20.09 -7.54
C LEU A 450 -23.86 20.77 -6.21
N PRO A 451 -25.17 20.90 -5.90
CA PRO A 451 -25.60 21.39 -4.60
C PRO A 451 -25.10 20.45 -3.49
N PRO A 452 -25.04 20.93 -2.23
CA PRO A 452 -24.76 20.07 -1.07
C PRO A 452 -25.62 18.81 -1.09
N ALA A 453 -25.10 17.71 -0.56
CA ALA A 453 -25.92 16.51 -0.38
C ALA A 453 -27.11 16.84 0.55
N PRO A 454 -28.30 16.29 0.28
CA PRO A 454 -29.39 16.36 1.26
C PRO A 454 -28.92 15.70 2.58
N PRO A 455 -29.40 16.18 3.74
CA PRO A 455 -29.10 15.50 5.01
C PRO A 455 -29.55 14.03 4.93
N ALA A 456 -28.71 13.13 5.44
CA ALA A 456 -29.10 11.72 5.61
C ALA A 456 -30.31 11.69 6.57
N GLY A 457 -31.38 11.02 6.15
CA GLY A 457 -32.67 10.98 6.86
C GLY A 457 -32.68 10.07 8.08
#